data_AF-A0A7W0UWL9-F1
#
_entry.id   AF-A0A7W0UWL9-F1
#
_cell.length_a   1.000
_cell.length_b   1.000
_cell.length_c   1.000
_cell.angle_alpha   90.00
_cell.angle_beta   90.00
_cell.angle_gamma   90.00
#
_symmetry.space_group_name_H-M   'P 1'
#
loop_
_entity.id
_entity.type
_entity.pdbx_description
1 polymer ?
#
loop_
_entity_poly.entity_id
_entity_poly.type
_entity_poly.pdbx_seq_one_letter_code
_entity_poly.pdbx_strand_id
1 'polypeptide(L)'
;MTRCKRSVRHVRSPPVDKSGRSITQQVTEEKKNMLRRMISRHVLIVVLLVGLMNTPAFAQDGEQVRGDLSANKLTMQSVLHVDLNRNIARVPLFKGSVGGTTVWYVIMDVSDEGLARELGINFAPRLANATNGCPGCVQEVRSSDSVLGRAEVEFNGMIDFSPARIYVPGPMAFPPLEAQPGAIGDRKYTDLVRIQGTTAVYNAPMVAVGEGPFDVLDHTNTNDRVMSIDTDNRTVDLLFIRAFSHGKDVFYFTFGATSALGAVLERGTFVPAQGLLPFQNGSEHPDGTRSAIFAFTNGQTGPTSPPAQGLRHVVIDGLLPQEANLLNTTLLEALRIGGDSHNVLDSFPTLRDPRLARLYSPMWDTRLAVWSPLAVARGLNVAQTDANQIRQLAVRGLVTSPGGVPLGSNNSVVNCPVFGFLNDPPNEPQAPRPRVRGRVVD
;
A
#
# COMPACT_ATOMS: atom_id res chain seq x y z
N MET A 1 -2.14 -69.21 -55.70
CA MET A 1 -2.47 -68.88 -57.10
C MET A 1 -3.90 -68.36 -57.18
N THR A 2 -4.10 -67.05 -57.08
CA THR A 2 -5.32 -66.38 -57.56
C THR A 2 -4.99 -64.92 -57.86
N ARG A 3 -5.18 -64.52 -59.12
CA ARG A 3 -4.85 -63.21 -59.70
C ARG A 3 -5.79 -62.12 -59.19
N CYS A 4 -5.25 -60.99 -58.71
CA CYS A 4 -6.00 -59.75 -58.55
C CYS A 4 -5.63 -58.80 -59.71
N LYS A 5 -6.56 -58.58 -60.65
CA LYS A 5 -6.40 -57.66 -61.79
C LYS A 5 -6.57 -56.21 -61.31
N ARG A 6 -5.54 -55.37 -61.48
CA ARG A 6 -5.64 -53.90 -61.38
C ARG A 6 -6.42 -53.34 -62.56
N SER A 7 -7.53 -52.66 -62.30
CA SER A 7 -8.25 -51.83 -63.27
C SER A 7 -7.74 -50.40 -63.20
N VAL A 8 -7.14 -49.91 -64.28
CA VAL A 8 -6.81 -48.50 -64.49
C VAL A 8 -8.12 -47.76 -64.81
N ARG A 9 -8.54 -46.80 -63.97
CA ARG A 9 -9.63 -45.86 -64.30
C ARG A 9 -9.02 -44.57 -64.86
N HIS A 10 -9.41 -44.23 -66.08
CA HIS A 10 -9.23 -42.90 -66.66
C HIS A 10 -9.91 -41.84 -65.78
N VAL A 11 -9.13 -40.83 -65.36
CA VAL A 11 -9.66 -39.61 -64.77
C VAL A 11 -10.23 -38.74 -65.90
N ARG A 12 -11.55 -38.58 -65.93
CA ARG A 12 -12.22 -37.60 -66.81
C ARG A 12 -12.11 -36.21 -66.17
N SER A 13 -11.64 -35.25 -66.95
CA SER A 13 -11.62 -33.82 -66.58
C SER A 13 -13.05 -33.29 -66.35
N PRO A 14 -13.26 -32.36 -65.41
CA PRO A 14 -14.58 -31.78 -65.15
C PRO A 14 -15.03 -30.85 -66.28
N PRO A 15 -16.35 -30.67 -66.48
CA PRO A 15 -16.88 -29.82 -67.55
C PRO A 15 -16.64 -28.34 -67.24
N VAL A 16 -16.33 -27.58 -68.29
CA VAL A 16 -16.04 -26.14 -68.26
C VAL A 16 -17.07 -25.43 -69.14
N ASP A 17 -17.59 -24.29 -68.70
CA ASP A 17 -18.47 -23.43 -69.50
C ASP A 17 -17.69 -22.75 -70.66
N LYS A 18 -18.39 -22.23 -71.67
CA LYS A 18 -17.89 -21.52 -72.87
C LYS A 18 -17.01 -20.29 -72.57
N SER A 19 -16.77 -19.95 -71.31
CA SER A 19 -15.85 -18.90 -70.84
C SER A 19 -14.59 -19.43 -70.10
N GLY A 20 -14.41 -20.74 -69.97
CA GLY A 20 -13.16 -21.33 -69.46
C GLY A 20 -13.00 -21.42 -67.93
N ARG A 21 -14.05 -21.16 -67.13
CA ARG A 21 -13.99 -21.24 -65.65
C ARG A 21 -14.68 -22.47 -65.06
N SER A 22 -14.10 -23.02 -63.99
CA SER A 22 -14.65 -24.14 -63.22
C SER A 22 -15.84 -23.69 -62.34
N ILE A 23 -16.92 -24.48 -62.33
CA ILE A 23 -18.19 -24.23 -61.61
C ILE A 23 -17.97 -24.02 -60.10
N THR A 24 -16.89 -24.56 -59.52
CA THR A 24 -16.56 -24.39 -58.08
C THR A 24 -16.09 -22.98 -57.72
N GLN A 25 -15.56 -22.20 -58.68
CA GLN A 25 -15.12 -20.81 -58.45
C GLN A 25 -16.27 -19.80 -58.44
N GLN A 26 -17.39 -20.10 -59.10
CA GLN A 26 -18.53 -19.17 -59.20
C GLN A 26 -19.34 -19.10 -57.89
N VAL A 27 -19.52 -20.23 -57.21
CA VAL A 27 -20.25 -20.32 -55.92
C VAL A 27 -19.51 -19.61 -54.77
N THR A 28 -18.18 -19.46 -54.89
CA THR A 28 -17.34 -18.87 -53.83
C THR A 28 -17.35 -17.34 -53.86
N GLU A 29 -17.49 -16.73 -55.04
CA GLU A 29 -17.57 -15.27 -55.20
C GLU A 29 -18.99 -14.72 -54.97
N GLU A 30 -20.05 -15.46 -55.30
CA GLU A 30 -21.42 -15.07 -54.92
C GLU A 30 -21.62 -15.06 -53.40
N LYS A 31 -21.08 -16.05 -52.67
CA LYS A 31 -21.14 -16.07 -51.20
C LYS A 31 -20.35 -14.93 -50.56
N LYS A 32 -19.19 -14.55 -51.12
CA LYS A 32 -18.41 -13.39 -50.63
C LYS A 32 -19.12 -12.05 -50.87
N ASN A 33 -19.78 -11.89 -52.01
CA ASN A 33 -20.53 -10.67 -52.33
C ASN A 33 -21.84 -10.55 -51.54
N MET A 34 -22.48 -11.68 -51.21
CA MET A 34 -23.65 -11.72 -50.34
C MET A 34 -23.30 -11.41 -48.86
N LEU A 35 -22.15 -11.91 -48.38
CA LEU A 35 -21.64 -11.60 -47.03
C LEU A 35 -21.21 -10.13 -46.88
N ARG A 36 -20.59 -9.54 -47.92
CA ARG A 36 -20.27 -8.09 -47.95
C ARG A 36 -21.51 -7.20 -47.97
N ARG A 37 -22.60 -7.64 -48.60
CA ARG A 37 -23.89 -6.90 -48.61
C ARG A 37 -24.69 -7.04 -47.31
N MET A 38 -24.53 -8.14 -46.55
CA MET A 38 -25.12 -8.27 -45.20
C MET A 38 -24.40 -7.42 -44.15
N ILE A 39 -23.07 -7.26 -44.25
CA ILE A 39 -22.28 -6.47 -43.29
C ILE A 39 -22.49 -4.96 -43.47
N SER A 40 -22.88 -4.50 -44.66
CA SER A 40 -23.03 -3.07 -44.96
C SER A 40 -24.41 -2.46 -44.62
N ARG A 41 -25.37 -3.24 -44.11
CA ARG A 41 -26.77 -2.78 -43.88
C ARG A 41 -27.26 -2.80 -42.43
N HIS A 42 -26.43 -3.17 -41.45
CA HIS A 42 -26.84 -3.27 -40.03
C HIS A 42 -25.95 -2.50 -39.04
N VAL A 43 -25.14 -1.54 -39.50
CA VAL A 43 -24.37 -0.65 -38.61
C VAL A 43 -24.96 0.76 -38.66
N LEU A 44 -26.15 0.95 -38.09
CA LEU A 44 -26.60 2.25 -37.60
C LEU A 44 -27.78 2.10 -36.63
N ILE A 45 -27.53 1.50 -35.46
CA ILE A 45 -28.30 1.82 -34.27
C ILE A 45 -27.29 2.31 -33.25
N VAL A 46 -27.17 3.64 -33.19
CA VAL A 46 -26.55 4.35 -32.07
C VAL A 46 -27.49 4.15 -30.88
N VAL A 47 -27.27 3.09 -30.11
CA VAL A 47 -27.78 3.03 -28.75
C VAL A 47 -26.90 3.96 -27.95
N LEU A 48 -27.40 5.16 -27.69
CA LEU A 48 -26.86 6.13 -26.74
C LEU A 48 -27.09 5.60 -25.31
N LEU A 49 -26.46 4.47 -24.99
CA LEU A 49 -26.21 4.05 -23.62
C LEU A 49 -24.98 4.84 -23.20
N VAL A 50 -25.20 6.03 -22.63
CA VAL A 50 -24.23 6.67 -21.74
C VAL A 50 -24.15 5.77 -20.50
N GLY A 51 -23.49 4.64 -20.64
CA GLY A 51 -22.81 4.04 -19.53
C GLY A 51 -21.76 5.07 -19.13
N LEU A 52 -21.95 5.71 -17.99
CA LEU A 52 -20.88 6.34 -17.23
C LEU A 52 -19.86 5.23 -16.92
N MET A 53 -19.05 4.88 -17.92
CA MET A 53 -17.79 4.23 -17.69
C MET A 53 -16.94 5.30 -17.02
N ASN A 54 -16.99 5.31 -15.69
CA ASN A 54 -15.93 5.91 -14.89
C ASN A 54 -14.66 5.18 -15.30
N THR A 55 -13.92 5.76 -16.24
CA THR A 55 -12.51 5.44 -16.39
C THR A 55 -11.89 5.65 -15.00
N PRO A 56 -11.25 4.64 -14.40
CA PRO A 56 -10.55 4.85 -13.14
C PRO A 56 -9.55 6.00 -13.34
N ALA A 57 -9.52 6.94 -12.40
CA ALA A 57 -8.80 8.22 -12.46
C ALA A 57 -7.33 8.11 -12.93
N PHE A 58 -6.71 6.96 -12.72
CA PHE A 58 -5.30 6.69 -13.00
C PHE A 58 -4.86 6.80 -14.47
N ALA A 59 -5.76 6.75 -15.45
CA ALA A 59 -5.35 6.92 -16.86
C ALA A 59 -5.00 8.38 -17.22
N GLN A 60 -5.38 9.37 -16.38
CA GLN A 60 -5.07 10.79 -16.60
C GLN A 60 -3.95 11.34 -15.69
N ASP A 61 -3.45 10.57 -14.73
CA ASP A 61 -2.58 11.08 -13.65
C ASP A 61 -1.07 11.04 -13.95
N GLY A 62 -0.65 10.55 -15.13
CA GLY A 62 0.77 10.44 -15.50
C GLY A 62 1.53 11.78 -15.51
N GLU A 63 0.81 12.90 -15.60
CA GLU A 63 1.36 14.26 -15.60
C GLU A 63 1.47 14.86 -14.18
N GLN A 64 0.71 14.37 -13.18
CA GLN A 64 0.67 14.95 -11.82
C GLN A 64 1.56 14.27 -10.78
N VAL A 65 2.16 13.11 -11.08
CA VAL A 65 3.10 12.40 -10.18
C VAL A 65 4.55 12.75 -10.52
N ARG A 66 4.83 14.04 -10.69
CA ARG A 66 6.16 14.57 -11.01
C ARG A 66 6.39 15.90 -10.32
N GLY A 67 7.65 16.20 -10.07
CA GLY A 67 8.07 17.43 -9.39
C GLY A 67 7.83 17.38 -7.89
N ASP A 68 7.65 18.57 -7.31
CA ASP A 68 7.54 18.74 -5.87
C ASP A 68 6.08 18.83 -5.43
N LEU A 69 5.72 18.13 -4.35
CA LEU A 69 4.41 18.29 -3.75
C LEU A 69 4.32 19.63 -3.00
N SER A 70 3.27 20.39 -3.28
CA SER A 70 3.02 21.67 -2.59
C SER A 70 2.72 21.47 -1.10
N ALA A 71 3.22 22.38 -0.25
CA ALA A 71 3.04 22.31 1.21
C ALA A 71 1.56 22.32 1.66
N ASN A 72 0.65 22.91 0.89
CA ASN A 72 -0.79 22.88 1.18
C ASN A 72 -1.45 21.50 0.98
N LYS A 73 -0.69 20.52 0.50
CA LYS A 73 -1.07 19.11 0.35
C LYS A 73 -0.62 18.23 1.53
N LEU A 74 0.07 18.81 2.50
CA LEU A 74 0.61 18.11 3.65
C LEU A 74 -0.38 18.10 4.83
N THR A 75 -0.38 17.01 5.58
CA THR A 75 -1.06 16.93 6.88
C THR A 75 -0.09 17.27 8.01
N MET A 76 1.21 17.03 7.79
CA MET A 76 2.30 17.40 8.68
C MET A 76 3.05 18.61 8.10
N GLN A 77 2.96 19.77 8.77
CA GLN A 77 3.70 20.98 8.37
C GLN A 77 5.21 20.86 8.59
N SER A 78 5.65 19.90 9.41
CA SER A 78 7.05 19.59 9.65
C SER A 78 7.76 18.93 8.47
N VAL A 79 7.03 18.34 7.52
CA VAL A 79 7.61 17.80 6.28
C VAL A 79 8.19 18.96 5.46
N LEU A 80 9.49 18.90 5.19
CA LEU A 80 10.27 20.01 4.65
C LEU A 80 10.23 20.06 3.12
N HIS A 81 10.17 18.89 2.48
CA HIS A 81 10.16 18.75 1.02
C HIS A 81 9.61 17.38 0.63
N VAL A 82 9.01 17.28 -0.56
CA VAL A 82 8.50 16.02 -1.11
C VAL A 82 8.80 15.98 -2.59
N ASP A 83 9.68 15.07 -3.01
CA ASP A 83 10.03 14.80 -4.40
C ASP A 83 9.19 13.62 -4.93
N LEU A 84 8.18 13.93 -5.74
CA LEU A 84 7.31 12.93 -6.37
C LEU A 84 8.02 12.14 -7.48
N ASN A 85 9.16 12.62 -7.99
CA ASN A 85 9.92 11.87 -9.00
C ASN A 85 10.70 10.72 -8.38
N ARG A 86 11.14 10.89 -7.12
CA ARG A 86 11.95 9.90 -6.40
C ARG A 86 11.18 9.16 -5.31
N ASN A 87 9.90 9.50 -5.09
CA ASN A 87 9.06 9.02 -3.99
C ASN A 87 9.68 9.28 -2.61
N ILE A 88 10.30 10.44 -2.43
CA ILE A 88 11.00 10.80 -1.20
C ILE A 88 10.33 11.99 -0.53
N ALA A 89 10.25 11.97 0.79
CA ALA A 89 9.92 13.15 1.57
C ALA A 89 10.98 13.40 2.65
N ARG A 90 11.40 14.66 2.76
CA ARG A 90 12.38 15.12 3.73
C ARG A 90 11.69 15.53 5.02
N VAL A 91 12.15 14.99 6.15
CA VAL A 91 11.61 15.30 7.48
C VAL A 91 12.72 15.68 8.46
N PRO A 92 12.38 16.37 9.57
CA PRO A 92 13.33 16.67 10.64
C PRO A 92 13.87 15.40 11.29
N LEU A 93 15.16 15.42 11.61
CA LEU A 93 15.89 14.33 12.23
C LEU A 93 16.37 14.73 13.63
N PHE A 94 16.06 13.91 14.62
CA PHE A 94 16.38 14.16 16.02
C PHE A 94 17.43 13.16 16.50
N LYS A 95 18.27 13.59 17.46
CA LYS A 95 19.29 12.73 18.11
C LYS A 95 18.82 12.33 19.49
N GLY A 96 19.03 11.07 19.81
CA GLY A 96 18.89 10.52 21.14
C GLY A 96 19.98 9.50 21.44
N SER A 97 19.80 8.78 22.53
CA SER A 97 20.76 7.77 23.00
C SER A 97 20.04 6.56 23.61
N VAL A 98 20.69 5.40 23.53
CA VAL A 98 20.33 4.18 24.27
C VAL A 98 21.58 3.68 24.97
N GLY A 99 21.67 3.85 26.29
CA GLY A 99 22.81 3.37 27.07
C GLY A 99 24.16 3.95 26.59
N GLY A 100 24.15 5.20 26.12
CA GLY A 100 25.33 5.88 25.56
C GLY A 100 25.59 5.63 24.07
N THR A 101 24.82 4.75 23.42
CA THR A 101 24.88 4.58 21.96
C THR A 101 23.96 5.60 21.30
N THR A 102 24.49 6.39 20.37
CA THR A 102 23.69 7.36 19.62
C THR A 102 22.66 6.68 18.72
N VAL A 103 21.46 7.22 18.73
CA VAL A 103 20.37 6.83 17.83
C VAL A 103 19.77 8.08 17.19
N TRP A 104 19.22 7.90 16.00
CA TRP A 104 18.53 8.97 15.26
C TRP A 104 17.09 8.57 15.03
N TYR A 105 16.17 9.50 15.24
CA TYR A 105 14.75 9.24 15.19
C TYR A 105 13.99 10.42 14.57
N VAL A 106 12.75 10.15 14.19
CA VAL A 106 11.81 11.14 13.63
C VAL A 106 10.57 11.21 14.51
N ILE A 107 9.76 12.27 14.40
CA ILE A 107 8.52 12.43 15.18
C ILE A 107 7.38 12.68 14.18
N MET A 108 6.36 11.82 14.19
CA MET A 108 5.36 11.76 13.11
C MET A 108 3.94 12.09 13.57
N ASP A 109 3.55 11.62 14.75
CA ASP A 109 2.23 11.86 15.31
C ASP A 109 2.31 11.95 16.83
N VAL A 110 1.32 12.58 17.44
CA VAL A 110 1.20 12.63 18.91
C VAL A 110 -0.27 12.59 19.33
N SER A 111 -0.53 12.00 20.50
CA SER A 111 -1.88 11.86 21.06
C SER A 111 -2.51 13.15 21.58
N ASP A 112 -1.77 14.25 21.60
CA ASP A 112 -2.19 15.54 22.15
C ASP A 112 -2.26 16.60 21.03
N GLU A 113 -3.39 17.29 20.92
CA GLU A 113 -3.64 18.22 19.81
C GLU A 113 -2.79 19.50 19.91
N GLY A 114 -2.47 19.94 21.13
CA GLY A 114 -1.64 21.11 21.37
C GLY A 114 -0.21 20.85 20.91
N LEU A 115 0.36 19.73 21.35
CA LEU A 115 1.69 19.27 20.95
C LEU A 115 1.77 18.97 19.45
N ALA A 116 0.73 18.37 18.86
CA ALA A 116 0.69 18.13 17.42
C ALA A 116 0.84 19.43 16.62
N ARG A 117 0.11 20.47 17.03
CA ARG A 117 0.15 21.81 16.43
C ARG A 117 1.49 22.50 16.65
N GLU A 118 2.03 22.41 17.86
CA GLU A 118 3.33 23.00 18.22
C GLU A 118 4.48 22.39 17.42
N LEU A 119 4.44 21.08 17.17
CA LEU A 119 5.46 20.34 16.42
C LEU A 119 5.20 20.30 14.91
N GLY A 120 4.03 20.72 14.44
CA GLY A 120 3.64 20.62 13.02
C GLY A 120 3.49 19.17 12.55
N ILE A 121 3.07 18.27 13.43
CA ILE A 121 2.87 16.83 13.16
C ILE A 121 1.39 16.47 13.28
N ASN A 122 1.03 15.23 12.94
CA ASN A 122 -0.38 14.82 13.02
C ASN A 122 -0.86 14.66 14.47
N PHE A 123 -2.12 15.04 14.70
CA PHE A 123 -2.84 14.66 15.91
C PHE A 123 -3.45 13.26 15.74
N ALA A 124 -3.04 12.33 16.60
CA ALA A 124 -3.47 10.94 16.62
C ALA A 124 -4.02 10.55 18.00
N PRO A 125 -5.25 10.97 18.36
CA PRO A 125 -5.79 10.85 19.72
C PRO A 125 -5.80 9.41 20.24
N ARG A 126 -5.96 8.43 19.35
CA ARG A 126 -6.01 7.00 19.70
C ARG A 126 -4.70 6.46 20.27
N LEU A 127 -3.57 7.15 20.04
CA LEU A 127 -2.29 6.80 20.67
C LEU A 127 -2.33 6.94 22.20
N ALA A 128 -3.22 7.79 22.75
CA ALA A 128 -3.40 7.89 24.21
C ALA A 128 -3.81 6.55 24.85
N ASN A 129 -4.48 5.70 24.07
CA ASN A 129 -4.95 4.39 24.52
C ASN A 129 -3.89 3.28 24.42
N ALA A 130 -2.69 3.55 23.88
CA ALA A 130 -1.69 2.53 23.54
C ALA A 130 -1.27 1.65 24.73
N THR A 131 -1.33 2.19 25.95
CA THR A 131 -0.98 1.46 27.18
C THR A 131 -2.13 0.63 27.76
N ASN A 132 -3.37 0.76 27.27
CA ASN A 132 -4.52 0.04 27.81
C ASN A 132 -4.34 -1.47 27.58
N GLY A 133 -4.09 -2.24 28.64
CA GLY A 133 -3.82 -3.68 28.52
C GLY A 133 -2.50 -4.03 27.81
N CYS A 134 -1.65 -3.04 27.49
CA CYS A 134 -0.33 -3.25 26.90
C CYS A 134 0.72 -2.25 27.42
N PRO A 135 1.19 -2.40 28.68
CA PRO A 135 2.19 -1.49 29.23
C PRO A 135 3.54 -1.51 28.46
N GLY A 136 3.85 -2.59 27.75
CA GLY A 136 5.06 -2.71 26.91
C GLY A 136 4.89 -2.21 25.47
N CYS A 137 3.74 -1.67 25.08
CA CYS A 137 3.51 -1.14 23.72
C CYS A 137 3.97 0.31 23.56
N VAL A 138 4.33 0.99 24.65
CA VAL A 138 4.89 2.33 24.68
C VAL A 138 6.14 2.28 25.55
N GLN A 139 7.29 2.66 24.99
CA GLN A 139 8.51 2.78 25.78
C GLN A 139 8.53 4.15 26.48
N GLU A 140 8.79 4.14 27.79
CA GLU A 140 9.09 5.36 28.52
C GLU A 140 10.48 5.86 28.12
N VAL A 141 10.64 7.17 27.93
CA VAL A 141 11.91 7.82 27.58
C VAL A 141 12.21 8.96 28.55
N ARG A 142 13.50 9.29 28.70
CA ARG A 142 13.96 10.40 29.53
C ARG A 142 14.39 11.58 28.67
N SER A 143 13.95 12.78 29.04
CA SER A 143 14.30 14.04 28.40
C SER A 143 14.29 15.14 29.46
N SER A 144 15.13 16.16 29.31
CA SER A 144 15.10 17.35 30.18
C SER A 144 14.00 18.34 29.81
N ASP A 145 13.39 18.17 28.64
CA ASP A 145 12.23 18.94 28.17
C ASP A 145 10.98 18.03 28.15
N SER A 146 9.82 18.60 28.46
CA SER A 146 8.52 17.91 28.42
C SER A 146 7.97 17.70 27.01
N VAL A 147 8.58 18.32 25.99
CA VAL A 147 8.24 18.17 24.58
C VAL A 147 9.35 17.40 23.86
N LEU A 148 8.98 16.30 23.21
CA LEU A 148 9.93 15.43 22.50
C LEU A 148 10.65 16.19 21.38
N GLY A 149 11.96 16.00 21.26
CA GLY A 149 12.79 16.61 20.21
C GLY A 149 13.34 18.01 20.53
N ARG A 150 13.00 18.61 21.68
CA ARG A 150 13.60 19.88 22.15
C ARG A 150 14.91 19.72 22.91
N ALA A 151 15.10 18.56 23.50
CA ALA A 151 16.32 18.16 24.18
C ALA A 151 16.69 16.73 23.75
N GLU A 152 17.88 16.30 24.11
CA GLU A 152 18.32 14.93 23.88
C GLU A 152 17.41 13.94 24.63
N VAL A 153 17.09 12.83 23.96
CA VAL A 153 16.17 11.81 24.47
C VAL A 153 16.95 10.52 24.73
N GLU A 154 16.87 10.01 25.95
CA GLU A 154 17.39 8.70 26.31
C GLU A 154 16.26 7.66 26.24
N PHE A 155 16.39 6.77 25.27
CA PHE A 155 15.49 5.66 24.99
C PHE A 155 15.86 4.40 25.81
N ASN A 156 14.90 3.49 25.94
CA ASN A 156 15.11 2.25 26.69
C ASN A 156 15.37 1.03 25.80
N GLY A 157 14.89 1.04 24.56
CA GLY A 157 15.12 -0.01 23.57
C GLY A 157 15.74 0.53 22.29
N MET A 158 16.42 -0.34 21.56
CA MET A 158 17.13 -0.04 20.32
C MET A 158 16.68 -0.96 19.18
N ILE A 159 16.98 -0.57 17.95
CA ILE A 159 16.84 -1.39 16.75
C ILE A 159 18.20 -1.95 16.35
N ASP A 160 18.24 -3.23 15.99
CA ASP A 160 19.33 -3.83 15.21
C ASP A 160 18.99 -3.74 13.71
N PHE A 161 19.75 -2.92 12.99
CA PHE A 161 19.67 -2.73 11.53
C PHE A 161 20.65 -3.61 10.76
N SER A 162 21.49 -4.40 11.44
CA SER A 162 22.49 -5.24 10.77
C SER A 162 21.95 -6.44 9.98
N PRO A 163 20.75 -6.99 10.23
CA PRO A 163 20.21 -8.06 9.40
C PRO A 163 19.98 -7.64 7.94
N ALA A 164 20.29 -8.52 7.00
CA ALA A 164 19.86 -8.31 5.61
C ALA A 164 18.35 -8.57 5.49
N ARG A 165 17.64 -7.69 4.79
CA ARG A 165 16.24 -7.93 4.41
C ARG A 165 16.19 -8.98 3.30
N ILE A 166 15.40 -10.03 3.49
CA ILE A 166 15.25 -11.11 2.49
C ILE A 166 13.77 -11.28 2.15
N TYR A 167 13.47 -11.27 0.86
CA TYR A 167 12.17 -11.69 0.33
C TYR A 167 12.38 -12.65 -0.82
N VAL A 168 11.99 -13.92 -0.64
CA VAL A 168 12.01 -14.92 -1.71
C VAL A 168 10.57 -15.12 -2.20
N PRO A 169 10.23 -14.67 -3.43
CA PRO A 169 8.88 -14.82 -3.96
C PRO A 169 8.44 -16.28 -4.05
N GLY A 170 7.18 -16.55 -3.71
CA GLY A 170 6.52 -17.81 -4.03
C GLY A 170 6.18 -17.94 -5.52
N PRO A 171 5.63 -19.08 -5.95
CA PRO A 171 5.24 -19.30 -7.35
C PRO A 171 4.28 -18.24 -7.91
N MET A 172 3.48 -17.63 -7.04
CA MET A 172 2.54 -16.56 -7.37
C MET A 172 2.99 -15.19 -6.84
N ALA A 173 4.29 -15.02 -6.56
CA ALA A 173 4.92 -13.88 -5.89
C ALA A 173 4.52 -13.65 -4.42
N PHE A 174 3.26 -13.91 -4.08
CA PHE A 174 2.73 -13.92 -2.71
C PHE A 174 1.77 -15.11 -2.52
N PRO A 175 1.86 -15.85 -1.39
CA PRO A 175 2.80 -15.65 -0.26
C PRO A 175 4.26 -15.98 -0.65
N PRO A 176 5.26 -15.46 0.09
CA PRO A 176 6.67 -15.77 -0.16
C PRO A 176 7.04 -17.19 0.27
N LEU A 177 8.16 -17.70 -0.24
CA LEU A 177 8.84 -18.88 0.29
C LEU A 177 9.63 -18.54 1.55
N GLU A 178 10.18 -17.33 1.61
CA GLU A 178 10.99 -16.83 2.73
C GLU A 178 10.81 -15.32 2.90
N ALA A 179 10.75 -14.87 4.16
CA ALA A 179 10.69 -13.47 4.52
C ALA A 179 11.49 -13.23 5.81
N GLN A 180 12.59 -12.47 5.71
CA GLN A 180 13.42 -12.04 6.83
C GLN A 180 13.45 -10.51 6.91
N PRO A 181 13.05 -9.90 8.04
CA PRO A 181 13.19 -8.46 8.26
C PRO A 181 14.65 -8.01 8.22
N GLY A 182 14.91 -6.83 7.63
CA GLY A 182 16.24 -6.18 7.68
C GLY A 182 16.50 -5.44 9.00
N ALA A 183 15.44 -5.12 9.74
CA ALA A 183 15.55 -4.41 11.01
C ALA A 183 14.71 -5.10 12.09
N ILE A 184 15.26 -5.23 13.29
CA ILE A 184 14.61 -5.90 14.42
C ILE A 184 14.72 -5.02 15.67
N GLY A 185 13.58 -4.63 16.23
CA GLY A 185 13.52 -3.97 17.53
C GLY A 185 13.80 -4.95 18.65
N ASP A 186 14.59 -4.53 19.64
CA ASP A 186 14.74 -5.32 20.87
C ASP A 186 13.42 -5.40 21.67
N ARG A 187 13.43 -6.13 22.80
CA ARG A 187 12.23 -6.33 23.62
C ARG A 187 11.69 -5.06 24.31
N LYS A 188 12.51 -4.02 24.42
CA LYS A 188 12.16 -2.74 25.03
C LYS A 188 11.79 -1.69 23.97
N TYR A 189 12.11 -1.95 22.71
CA TYR A 189 11.86 -1.02 21.61
C TYR A 189 10.39 -1.06 21.17
N THR A 190 9.83 0.13 21.01
CA THR A 190 8.57 0.39 20.31
C THR A 190 8.67 1.72 19.56
N ASP A 191 7.99 1.86 18.41
CA ASP A 191 7.93 3.18 17.75
C ASP A 191 7.16 4.21 18.58
N LEU A 192 6.32 3.76 19.52
CA LEU A 192 5.56 4.63 20.40
C LEU A 192 6.37 4.95 21.66
N VAL A 193 6.47 6.24 22.00
CA VAL A 193 7.20 6.68 23.20
C VAL A 193 6.36 7.61 24.06
N ARG A 194 6.67 7.66 25.35
CA ARG A 194 6.14 8.64 26.30
C ARG A 194 7.30 9.19 27.13
N ILE A 195 7.36 10.50 27.30
CA ILE A 195 8.35 11.13 28.18
C ILE A 195 7.93 10.89 29.63
N GLN A 196 8.86 10.44 30.47
CA GLN A 196 8.59 10.19 31.88
C GLN A 196 7.97 11.42 32.56
N GLY A 197 6.88 11.19 33.31
CA GLY A 197 6.14 12.26 33.98
C GLY A 197 5.14 13.02 33.09
N THR A 198 4.99 12.64 31.82
CA THR A 198 3.97 13.19 30.90
C THR A 198 2.92 12.14 30.56
N THR A 199 1.86 12.53 29.84
CA THR A 199 0.79 11.62 29.39
C THR A 199 0.76 11.41 27.88
N ALA A 200 1.32 12.34 27.10
CA ALA A 200 1.29 12.29 25.65
C ALA A 200 2.09 11.10 25.12
N VAL A 201 1.50 10.38 24.16
CA VAL A 201 2.15 9.29 23.43
C VAL A 201 2.52 9.79 22.05
N TYR A 202 3.81 9.71 21.72
CA TYR A 202 4.36 10.10 20.44
C TYR A 202 4.62 8.86 19.58
N ASN A 203 4.38 8.99 18.27
CA ASN A 203 4.96 8.10 17.27
C ASN A 203 6.33 8.66 16.89
N ALA A 204 7.40 8.05 17.42
CA ALA A 204 8.78 8.53 17.30
C ALA A 204 9.76 7.40 16.93
N PRO A 205 9.66 6.85 15.70
CA PRO A 205 10.46 5.70 15.29
C PRO A 205 11.94 6.07 15.08
N MET A 206 12.82 5.13 15.47
CA MET A 206 14.26 5.22 15.17
C MET A 206 14.52 4.87 13.69
N VAL A 207 15.42 5.63 13.06
CA VAL A 207 15.77 5.50 11.64
C VAL A 207 17.25 5.23 11.39
N ALA A 208 18.12 5.44 12.39
CA ALA A 208 19.53 5.05 12.30
C ALA A 208 20.19 4.87 13.68
N VAL A 209 21.30 4.14 13.72
CA VAL A 209 22.13 3.93 14.92
C VAL A 209 23.59 4.34 14.64
N GLY A 210 24.24 4.96 15.62
CA GLY A 210 25.64 5.38 15.57
C GLY A 210 25.87 6.83 15.13
N GLU A 211 27.14 7.21 15.00
CA GLU A 211 27.58 8.56 14.58
C GLU A 211 27.90 8.64 13.08
N GLY A 212 27.57 7.59 12.32
CA GLY A 212 27.90 7.45 10.92
C GLY A 212 29.31 6.87 10.64
N PRO A 213 29.71 6.72 9.36
CA PRO A 213 28.89 6.98 8.18
C PRO A 213 27.64 6.11 8.14
N PHE A 214 26.53 6.66 7.65
CA PHE A 214 25.27 5.93 7.51
C PHE A 214 25.24 5.17 6.20
N ASP A 215 25.04 3.86 6.29
CA ASP A 215 24.86 2.98 5.16
C ASP A 215 23.40 3.05 4.71
N VAL A 216 23.16 3.81 3.64
CA VAL A 216 21.86 3.95 2.97
C VAL A 216 21.82 3.16 1.67
N LEU A 217 22.80 2.28 1.43
CA LEU A 217 22.86 1.41 0.26
C LEU A 217 22.39 0.00 0.62
N ASP A 218 22.97 -0.56 1.69
CA ASP A 218 22.69 -1.89 2.20
C ASP A 218 22.00 -1.86 3.59
N HIS A 219 21.77 -0.66 4.14
CA HIS A 219 20.99 -0.41 5.35
C HIS A 219 21.51 -1.04 6.64
N THR A 220 22.81 -1.35 6.74
CA THR A 220 23.38 -2.04 7.92
C THR A 220 23.30 -1.26 9.24
N ASN A 221 23.06 0.05 9.20
CA ASN A 221 22.85 0.91 10.36
C ASN A 221 21.72 1.94 10.17
N THR A 222 20.86 1.76 9.16
CA THR A 222 19.71 2.63 8.88
C THR A 222 18.46 1.79 8.63
N ASN A 223 17.29 2.40 8.76
CA ASN A 223 16.05 1.76 8.34
C ASN A 223 16.01 1.61 6.80
N ASP A 224 15.44 0.52 6.30
CA ASP A 224 15.34 0.15 4.87
C ASP A 224 14.61 1.16 3.97
N ARG A 225 14.02 2.23 4.55
CA ARG A 225 13.41 3.35 3.81
C ARG A 225 14.20 4.66 3.88
N VAL A 226 15.35 4.68 4.53
CA VAL A 226 16.20 5.87 4.64
C VAL A 226 17.01 6.03 3.37
N MET A 227 16.76 7.10 2.62
CA MET A 227 17.42 7.37 1.33
C MET A 227 18.63 8.29 1.48
N SER A 228 18.63 9.16 2.49
CA SER A 228 19.76 10.02 2.86
C SER A 228 19.60 10.53 4.31
N ILE A 229 20.72 10.81 4.99
CA ILE A 229 20.76 11.44 6.31
C ILE A 229 21.73 12.62 6.27
N ASP A 230 21.32 13.76 6.83
CA ASP A 230 22.15 14.93 7.05
C ASP A 230 22.07 15.34 8.53
N THR A 231 23.13 15.03 9.28
CA THR A 231 23.20 15.28 10.72
C THR A 231 23.49 16.74 11.07
N ASP A 232 24.09 17.48 10.14
CA ASP A 232 24.42 18.90 10.34
C ASP A 232 23.16 19.74 10.18
N ASN A 233 22.38 19.48 9.12
CA ASN A 233 21.09 20.13 8.87
C ASN A 233 19.93 19.47 9.63
N ARG A 234 20.16 18.34 10.32
CA ARG A 234 19.14 17.59 11.08
C ARG A 234 17.95 17.20 10.19
N THR A 235 18.23 16.56 9.06
CA THR A 235 17.19 16.06 8.15
C THR A 235 17.45 14.63 7.69
N VAL A 236 16.38 13.94 7.32
CA VAL A 236 16.40 12.61 6.71
C VAL A 236 15.43 12.57 5.55
N ASP A 237 15.85 11.94 4.45
CA ASP A 237 15.02 11.66 3.30
C ASP A 237 14.45 10.25 3.43
N LEU A 238 13.13 10.12 3.46
CA LEU A 238 12.43 8.85 3.63
C LEU A 238 11.64 8.47 2.38
N LEU A 239 11.73 7.21 1.97
CA LEU A 239 10.89 6.63 0.93
C LEU A 239 9.44 6.53 1.43
N PHE A 240 8.50 7.13 0.70
CA PHE A 240 7.08 7.02 1.01
C PHE A 240 6.35 6.03 0.10
N ILE A 241 5.16 5.62 0.53
CA ILE A 241 4.23 4.80 -0.25
C ILE A 241 3.02 5.62 -0.68
N ARG A 242 2.55 5.38 -1.91
CA ARG A 242 1.23 5.82 -2.39
C ARG A 242 0.13 4.88 -1.97
N ALA A 243 -0.99 5.44 -1.53
CA ALA A 243 -2.11 4.71 -0.97
C ALA A 243 -3.43 5.45 -1.18
N PHE A 244 -4.51 4.88 -0.64
CA PHE A 244 -5.84 5.49 -0.70
C PHE A 244 -6.47 5.68 0.66
N SER A 245 -7.25 6.75 0.81
CA SER A 245 -8.18 6.92 1.92
C SER A 245 -9.43 7.62 1.40
N HIS A 246 -10.62 7.15 1.79
CA HIS A 246 -11.91 7.71 1.35
C HIS A 246 -12.00 7.93 -0.18
N GLY A 247 -11.40 7.05 -0.98
CA GLY A 247 -11.39 7.16 -2.44
C GLY A 247 -10.36 8.14 -3.02
N LYS A 248 -9.48 8.74 -2.21
CA LYS A 248 -8.50 9.75 -2.60
C LYS A 248 -7.06 9.26 -2.41
N ASP A 249 -6.15 9.69 -3.28
CA ASP A 249 -4.70 9.41 -3.18
C ASP A 249 -4.06 10.10 -1.98
N VAL A 250 -3.40 9.31 -1.14
CA VAL A 250 -2.65 9.74 0.03
C VAL A 250 -1.23 9.19 0.02
N PHE A 251 -0.34 9.83 0.78
CA PHE A 251 1.03 9.39 0.99
C PHE A 251 1.28 9.06 2.46
N TYR A 252 1.97 7.96 2.73
CA TYR A 252 2.40 7.61 4.07
C TYR A 252 3.85 7.12 4.12
N PHE A 253 4.48 7.26 5.28
CA PHE A 253 5.72 6.55 5.62
C PHE A 253 5.39 5.20 6.26
N THR A 254 6.35 4.27 6.30
CA THR A 254 6.24 3.07 7.14
C THR A 254 7.47 2.95 8.00
N PHE A 255 7.30 2.56 9.26
CA PHE A 255 8.39 2.36 10.21
C PHE A 255 8.40 0.95 10.79
N GLY A 256 7.57 0.65 11.77
CA GLY A 256 7.48 -0.68 12.39
C GLY A 256 6.34 -1.56 11.88
N ALA A 257 6.51 -2.87 11.98
CA ALA A 257 5.47 -3.87 11.76
C ALA A 257 5.56 -5.02 12.77
N THR A 258 4.42 -5.57 13.17
CA THR A 258 4.36 -6.59 14.24
C THR A 258 4.50 -8.02 13.74
N SER A 259 4.45 -8.22 12.42
CA SER A 259 4.74 -9.52 11.79
C SER A 259 6.02 -9.39 10.96
N ALA A 260 6.84 -10.43 10.97
CA ALA A 260 8.06 -10.46 10.17
C ALA A 260 7.76 -10.24 8.68
N LEU A 261 6.73 -10.90 8.15
CA LEU A 261 6.27 -10.68 6.78
C LEU A 261 5.85 -9.22 6.51
N GLY A 262 5.11 -8.60 7.43
CA GLY A 262 4.75 -7.18 7.30
C GLY A 262 5.98 -6.28 7.27
N ALA A 263 6.96 -6.54 8.14
CA ALA A 263 8.22 -5.80 8.17
C ALA A 263 8.97 -5.91 6.84
N VAL A 264 9.02 -7.10 6.22
CA VAL A 264 9.68 -7.25 4.89
C VAL A 264 8.92 -6.54 3.77
N LEU A 265 7.60 -6.72 3.70
CA LEU A 265 6.75 -6.14 2.66
C LEU A 265 6.75 -4.61 2.70
N GLU A 266 6.82 -4.07 3.91
CA GLU A 266 6.81 -2.63 4.16
C GLU A 266 8.22 -2.05 4.32
N ARG A 267 9.33 -2.81 4.17
CA ARG A 267 10.68 -2.30 4.46
C ARG A 267 10.78 -1.63 5.84
N GLY A 268 10.14 -2.24 6.82
CA GLY A 268 10.01 -1.73 8.17
C GLY A 268 10.78 -2.56 9.19
N THR A 269 10.87 -2.04 10.40
CA THR A 269 11.41 -2.72 11.56
C THR A 269 10.41 -3.75 12.09
N PHE A 270 10.88 -4.96 12.38
CA PHE A 270 10.07 -5.94 13.10
C PHE A 270 9.97 -5.57 14.58
N VAL A 271 8.77 -5.18 15.02
CA VAL A 271 8.47 -4.71 16.38
C VAL A 271 7.30 -5.52 16.96
N PRO A 272 7.54 -6.75 17.44
CA PRO A 272 6.47 -7.65 17.86
C PRO A 272 5.66 -7.13 19.07
N ALA A 273 6.26 -6.30 19.94
CA ALA A 273 5.61 -5.76 21.13
C ALA A 273 4.32 -4.98 20.80
N GLN A 274 4.31 -4.25 19.66
CA GLN A 274 3.14 -3.47 19.23
C GLN A 274 1.96 -4.36 18.77
N GLY A 275 2.16 -5.67 18.60
CA GLY A 275 1.10 -6.64 18.27
C GLY A 275 0.07 -6.83 19.38
N LEU A 276 0.36 -6.30 20.57
CA LEU A 276 -0.53 -6.31 21.73
C LEU A 276 -1.30 -5.00 21.92
N LEU A 277 -1.14 -4.02 21.01
CA LEU A 277 -1.89 -2.76 21.08
C LEU A 277 -3.40 -3.02 21.18
N PRO A 278 -4.13 -2.29 22.03
CA PRO A 278 -5.49 -2.67 22.38
C PRO A 278 -6.51 -2.57 21.23
N PHE A 279 -7.53 -3.44 21.33
CA PHE A 279 -8.69 -3.58 20.44
C PHE A 279 -8.39 -4.07 19.02
N GLN A 280 -7.91 -5.32 18.94
CA GLN A 280 -7.90 -6.09 17.69
C GLN A 280 -9.29 -6.08 17.05
N ASN A 281 -9.37 -5.86 15.74
CA ASN A 281 -10.65 -5.84 15.01
C ASN A 281 -11.65 -4.76 15.46
N GLY A 282 -11.26 -3.86 16.37
CA GLY A 282 -12.06 -2.78 16.93
C GLY A 282 -11.61 -1.42 16.42
N SER A 283 -11.55 -1.24 15.09
CA SER A 283 -11.11 0.03 14.50
C SER A 283 -12.01 1.22 14.88
N GLU A 284 -13.16 0.97 15.50
CA GLU A 284 -14.07 1.98 16.05
C GLU A 284 -14.22 1.94 17.57
N HIS A 285 -13.56 0.99 18.25
CA HIS A 285 -13.66 0.92 19.69
C HIS A 285 -13.07 2.21 20.29
N PRO A 286 -13.81 2.91 21.18
CA PRO A 286 -13.39 4.21 21.72
C PRO A 286 -12.05 4.13 22.46
N ASP A 287 -11.80 3.01 23.12
CA ASP A 287 -10.53 2.74 23.81
C ASP A 287 -9.45 2.10 22.91
N GLY A 288 -9.71 2.01 21.60
CA GLY A 288 -8.81 1.42 20.61
C GLY A 288 -7.64 2.32 20.24
N THR A 289 -6.47 1.72 20.05
CA THR A 289 -5.30 2.41 19.48
C THR A 289 -5.19 2.23 17.97
N ARG A 290 -5.78 1.17 17.42
CA ARG A 290 -5.55 0.78 16.02
C ARG A 290 -6.65 1.24 15.08
N SER A 291 -6.28 1.76 13.92
CA SER A 291 -7.19 2.02 12.79
C SER A 291 -7.05 0.94 11.73
N ALA A 292 -8.02 0.73 10.85
CA ALA A 292 -7.92 -0.36 9.88
C ALA A 292 -7.19 0.04 8.60
N ILE A 293 -6.39 -0.88 8.05
CA ILE A 293 -5.83 -0.79 6.71
C ILE A 293 -6.15 -2.06 5.94
N PHE A 294 -6.48 -1.92 4.66
CA PHE A 294 -6.80 -3.03 3.78
C PHE A 294 -5.68 -3.21 2.77
N ALA A 295 -5.03 -4.38 2.82
CA ALA A 295 -3.98 -4.77 1.90
C ALA A 295 -4.48 -5.97 1.09
N PHE A 296 -4.66 -5.79 -0.21
CA PHE A 296 -5.06 -6.88 -1.08
C PHE A 296 -3.89 -7.85 -1.27
N THR A 297 -4.07 -9.16 -1.13
CA THR A 297 -3.01 -10.13 -1.38
C THR A 297 -2.92 -10.53 -2.85
N ASN A 298 -3.98 -10.32 -3.62
CA ASN A 298 -4.06 -10.56 -5.06
C ASN A 298 -4.82 -9.41 -5.74
N GLY A 299 -4.80 -9.39 -7.07
CA GLY A 299 -5.36 -8.30 -7.87
C GLY A 299 -4.85 -8.41 -9.29
N GLN A 300 -5.18 -7.43 -10.12
CA GLN A 300 -4.51 -7.26 -11.41
C GLN A 300 -3.09 -6.71 -11.17
N THR A 301 -2.14 -7.16 -12.00
CA THR A 301 -0.72 -6.78 -11.97
C THR A 301 -0.27 -6.38 -13.37
N GLY A 302 0.87 -5.72 -13.49
CA GLY A 302 1.47 -5.33 -14.75
C GLY A 302 1.15 -3.89 -15.19
N PRO A 303 1.97 -3.33 -16.08
CA PRO A 303 1.89 -1.92 -16.50
C PRO A 303 0.63 -1.58 -17.31
N THR A 304 -0.03 -2.60 -17.88
CA THR A 304 -1.28 -2.45 -18.65
C THR A 304 -2.55 -2.64 -17.81
N SER A 305 -2.40 -2.92 -16.51
CA SER A 305 -3.52 -3.09 -15.58
C SER A 305 -3.63 -1.96 -14.55
N PRO A 306 -3.59 -0.66 -14.94
CA PRO A 306 -3.72 0.42 -13.97
C PRO A 306 -5.19 0.67 -13.54
N PRO A 307 -5.43 0.92 -12.25
CA PRO A 307 -4.49 0.74 -11.14
C PRO A 307 -4.31 -0.74 -10.78
N ALA A 308 -3.07 -1.20 -10.80
CA ALA A 308 -2.67 -2.46 -10.21
C ALA A 308 -2.60 -2.28 -8.69
N GLN A 309 -2.87 -3.32 -7.91
CA GLN A 309 -2.97 -3.21 -6.45
C GLN A 309 -2.65 -4.54 -5.77
N GLY A 310 -2.05 -4.43 -4.59
CA GLY A 310 -1.90 -5.53 -3.65
C GLY A 310 -0.50 -6.14 -3.60
N LEU A 311 -0.30 -7.06 -2.68
CA LEU A 311 1.02 -7.58 -2.32
C LEU A 311 1.71 -8.33 -3.47
N ARG A 312 0.97 -8.98 -4.37
CA ARG A 312 1.55 -9.55 -5.61
C ARG A 312 2.11 -8.47 -6.53
N HIS A 313 1.39 -7.36 -6.65
CA HIS A 313 1.78 -6.22 -7.47
C HIS A 313 3.05 -5.57 -6.91
N VAL A 314 3.16 -5.37 -5.59
CA VAL A 314 4.39 -4.86 -4.95
C VAL A 314 5.62 -5.71 -5.27
N VAL A 315 5.45 -7.03 -5.32
CA VAL A 315 6.57 -7.94 -5.58
C VAL A 315 6.94 -7.95 -7.07
N ILE A 316 5.94 -8.02 -7.95
CA ILE A 316 6.15 -8.19 -9.40
C ILE A 316 6.52 -6.86 -10.06
N ASP A 317 5.73 -5.83 -9.79
CA ASP A 317 5.83 -4.54 -10.46
C ASP A 317 6.57 -3.52 -9.60
N GLY A 318 6.44 -3.60 -8.27
CA GLY A 318 7.16 -2.75 -7.31
C GLY A 318 8.57 -3.19 -6.96
N LEU A 319 9.04 -4.31 -7.53
CA LEU A 319 10.39 -4.83 -7.36
C LEU A 319 10.80 -5.00 -5.88
N LEU A 320 9.86 -5.43 -5.04
CA LEU A 320 10.07 -5.61 -3.60
C LEU A 320 11.40 -6.27 -3.20
N PRO A 321 11.91 -7.32 -3.88
CA PRO A 321 13.15 -7.97 -3.46
C PRO A 321 14.41 -7.10 -3.56
N GLN A 322 14.38 -5.97 -4.26
CA GLN A 322 15.55 -5.10 -4.43
C GLN A 322 15.74 -4.15 -3.24
N GLU A 323 16.93 -3.60 -3.03
CA GLU A 323 17.17 -2.59 -2.00
C GLU A 323 16.74 -1.18 -2.42
N ALA A 324 16.28 -0.41 -1.45
CA ALA A 324 15.73 0.93 -1.63
C ALA A 324 16.80 1.99 -1.38
N ASN A 325 17.51 2.37 -2.43
CA ASN A 325 18.51 3.43 -2.36
C ASN A 325 18.50 4.29 -3.63
N LEU A 326 19.14 5.46 -3.56
CA LEU A 326 19.15 6.44 -4.65
C LEU A 326 19.86 5.95 -5.92
N LEU A 327 20.67 4.89 -5.84
CA LEU A 327 21.33 4.28 -6.99
C LEU A 327 20.42 3.29 -7.72
N ASN A 328 19.40 2.75 -7.04
CA ASN A 328 18.43 1.83 -7.63
C ASN A 328 17.34 2.56 -8.42
N THR A 329 17.73 3.16 -9.54
CA THR A 329 16.81 3.93 -10.41
C THR A 329 15.69 3.09 -11.01
N THR A 330 15.89 1.77 -11.15
CA THR A 330 14.84 0.86 -11.66
C THR A 330 13.73 0.67 -10.63
N LEU A 331 14.07 0.48 -9.36
CA LEU A 331 13.09 0.44 -8.27
C LEU A 331 12.38 1.79 -8.14
N LEU A 332 13.11 2.90 -8.11
CA LEU A 332 12.49 4.22 -7.96
C LEU A 332 11.51 4.52 -9.10
N GLU A 333 11.86 4.18 -10.34
CA GLU A 333 10.96 4.34 -11.47
C GLU A 333 9.72 3.44 -11.34
N ALA A 334 9.89 2.19 -10.91
CA ALA A 334 8.78 1.26 -10.67
C ALA A 334 7.80 1.81 -9.62
N LEU A 335 8.29 2.32 -8.50
CA LEU A 335 7.47 2.93 -7.46
C LEU A 335 6.79 4.22 -7.96
N ARG A 336 7.50 5.05 -8.74
CA ARG A 336 6.95 6.28 -9.34
C ARG A 336 5.73 6.01 -10.23
N ILE A 337 5.77 4.92 -11.00
CA ILE A 337 4.65 4.52 -11.88
C ILE A 337 3.62 3.64 -11.17
N GLY A 338 3.64 3.61 -9.84
CA GLY A 338 2.60 3.01 -9.02
C GLY A 338 2.88 1.58 -8.60
N GLY A 339 4.13 1.11 -8.57
CA GLY A 339 4.54 -0.20 -8.03
C GLY A 339 4.34 -0.37 -6.51
N ASP A 340 3.57 0.50 -5.88
CA ASP A 340 3.25 0.46 -4.45
C ASP A 340 2.12 -0.52 -4.15
N SER A 341 1.93 -0.86 -2.87
CA SER A 341 0.82 -1.75 -2.45
C SER A 341 -0.55 -1.17 -2.76
N HIS A 342 -0.63 0.17 -2.84
CA HIS A 342 -1.87 0.93 -2.95
C HIS A 342 -2.85 0.52 -1.85
N ASN A 343 -2.35 0.35 -0.62
CA ASN A 343 -3.17 0.01 0.55
C ASN A 343 -4.32 1.02 0.74
N VAL A 344 -5.44 0.56 1.30
CA VAL A 344 -6.61 1.42 1.56
C VAL A 344 -6.78 1.64 3.05
N LEU A 345 -6.68 2.89 3.49
CA LEU A 345 -6.73 3.33 4.87
C LEU A 345 -8.18 3.64 5.25
N ASP A 346 -8.58 3.25 6.46
CA ASP A 346 -9.93 3.44 6.98
C ASP A 346 -10.16 4.83 7.59
N SER A 347 -9.09 5.58 7.85
CA SER A 347 -9.13 6.93 8.41
C SER A 347 -8.09 7.82 7.73
N PHE A 348 -8.16 9.12 7.97
CA PHE A 348 -7.21 10.12 7.49
C PHE A 348 -6.99 11.18 8.58
N PRO A 349 -5.76 11.68 8.81
CA PRO A 349 -5.52 12.71 9.80
C PRO A 349 -6.13 14.03 9.34
N THR A 350 -7.12 14.53 10.08
CA THR A 350 -7.78 15.81 9.81
C THR A 350 -8.27 16.44 11.08
N LEU A 351 -8.23 17.78 11.15
CA LEU A 351 -8.85 18.57 12.22
C LEU A 351 -10.14 19.25 11.76
N ARG A 352 -10.56 19.06 10.50
CA ARG A 352 -11.76 19.72 9.95
C ARG A 352 -13.06 19.14 10.52
N ASP A 353 -13.10 17.83 10.69
CA ASP A 353 -14.24 17.14 11.34
C ASP A 353 -13.75 16.44 12.61
N PRO A 354 -14.19 16.87 13.80
CA PRO A 354 -13.82 16.24 15.06
C PRO A 354 -14.17 14.75 15.15
N ARG A 355 -15.18 14.27 14.42
CA ARG A 355 -15.53 12.85 14.37
C ARG A 355 -14.48 12.06 13.61
N LEU A 356 -14.06 12.55 12.44
CA LEU A 356 -13.02 11.91 11.64
C LEU A 356 -11.65 11.99 12.34
N ALA A 357 -11.35 13.13 12.96
CA ALA A 357 -10.12 13.33 13.74
C ALA A 357 -9.92 12.24 14.81
N ARG A 358 -10.99 11.89 15.54
CA ARG A 358 -10.96 10.87 16.59
C ARG A 358 -10.71 9.45 16.09
N LEU A 359 -10.91 9.19 14.80
CA LEU A 359 -10.68 7.88 14.20
C LEU A 359 -9.23 7.65 13.80
N TYR A 360 -8.43 8.70 13.66
CA TYR A 360 -7.07 8.56 13.14
C TYR A 360 -6.11 7.92 14.16
N SER A 361 -5.29 7.02 13.63
CA SER A 361 -4.12 6.44 14.28
C SER A 361 -3.11 6.07 13.20
N PRO A 362 -1.79 6.28 13.42
CA PRO A 362 -0.76 5.73 12.54
C PRO A 362 -0.57 4.22 12.73
N MET A 363 -1.15 3.63 13.77
CA MET A 363 -1.07 2.19 14.05
C MET A 363 -2.19 1.45 13.32
N TRP A 364 -1.87 0.83 12.19
CA TRP A 364 -2.87 0.21 11.33
C TRP A 364 -3.02 -1.29 11.55
N ASP A 365 -4.19 -1.72 12.02
CA ASP A 365 -4.64 -3.11 12.06
C ASP A 365 -4.90 -3.61 10.64
N THR A 366 -4.03 -4.52 10.19
CA THR A 366 -4.03 -5.01 8.81
C THR A 366 -5.19 -5.96 8.56
N ARG A 367 -5.88 -5.75 7.45
CA ARG A 367 -6.91 -6.64 6.92
C ARG A 367 -6.45 -7.13 5.57
N LEU A 368 -5.95 -8.36 5.52
CA LEU A 368 -5.57 -9.01 4.28
C LEU A 368 -6.83 -9.36 3.48
N ALA A 369 -6.99 -8.69 2.35
CA ALA A 369 -8.13 -8.85 1.46
C ALA A 369 -7.74 -9.74 0.26
N VAL A 370 -8.63 -10.64 -0.12
CA VAL A 370 -8.42 -11.58 -1.23
C VAL A 370 -9.63 -11.51 -2.15
N TRP A 371 -9.41 -11.16 -3.41
CA TRP A 371 -10.40 -11.36 -4.46
C TRP A 371 -10.72 -12.85 -4.59
N SER A 372 -12.00 -13.18 -4.44
CA SER A 372 -12.49 -14.55 -4.59
C SER A 372 -12.22 -15.08 -6.01
N PRO A 373 -12.10 -16.41 -6.19
CA PRO A 373 -12.00 -17.01 -7.52
C PRO A 373 -13.14 -16.60 -8.45
N LEU A 374 -14.35 -16.41 -7.92
CA LEU A 374 -15.51 -15.92 -8.66
C LEU A 374 -15.32 -14.49 -9.17
N ALA A 375 -14.81 -13.59 -8.33
CA ALA A 375 -14.55 -12.21 -8.71
C ALA A 375 -13.46 -12.14 -9.79
N VAL A 376 -12.39 -12.92 -9.63
CA VAL A 376 -11.29 -13.00 -10.60
C VAL A 376 -11.79 -13.55 -11.94
N ALA A 377 -12.55 -14.65 -11.94
CA ALA A 377 -13.09 -15.25 -13.17
C ALA A 377 -14.04 -14.30 -13.93
N ARG A 378 -14.63 -13.33 -13.24
CA ARG A 378 -15.52 -12.31 -13.82
C ARG A 378 -14.81 -10.98 -14.14
N GLY A 379 -13.50 -10.89 -13.92
CA GLY A 379 -12.73 -9.66 -14.13
C GLY A 379 -13.10 -8.52 -13.17
N LEU A 380 -13.66 -8.82 -12.00
CA LEU A 380 -14.07 -7.83 -10.99
C LEU A 380 -12.93 -7.41 -10.07
N ASN A 381 -11.75 -8.05 -10.18
CA ASN A 381 -10.59 -7.88 -9.32
C ASN A 381 -9.77 -6.60 -9.63
N VAL A 382 -10.46 -5.48 -9.77
CA VAL A 382 -9.88 -4.14 -10.02
C VAL A 382 -9.51 -3.45 -8.72
N ALA A 383 -8.57 -2.48 -8.73
CA ALA A 383 -8.19 -1.82 -7.48
C ALA A 383 -9.38 -1.14 -6.79
N GLN A 384 -9.31 -1.12 -5.46
CA GLN A 384 -10.26 -0.44 -4.60
C GLN A 384 -9.56 0.73 -3.91
N THR A 385 -10.29 1.81 -3.69
CA THR A 385 -9.75 3.05 -3.10
C THR A 385 -10.51 3.50 -1.85
N ASP A 386 -11.63 2.84 -1.52
CA ASP A 386 -12.49 3.17 -0.39
C ASP A 386 -12.74 1.93 0.49
N ALA A 387 -12.50 2.09 1.79
CA ALA A 387 -12.58 1.00 2.76
C ALA A 387 -14.01 0.43 2.90
N ASN A 388 -15.05 1.26 2.78
CA ASN A 388 -16.43 0.79 2.85
C ASN A 388 -16.89 0.10 1.57
N GLN A 389 -16.39 0.47 0.41
CA GLN A 389 -16.58 -0.31 -0.81
C GLN A 389 -15.98 -1.72 -0.68
N ILE A 390 -14.78 -1.85 -0.10
CA ILE A 390 -14.18 -3.15 0.19
C ILE A 390 -15.08 -3.96 1.14
N ARG A 391 -15.60 -3.37 2.20
CA ARG A 391 -16.55 -4.04 3.11
C ARG A 391 -17.83 -4.48 2.40
N GLN A 392 -18.37 -3.68 1.48
CA GLN A 392 -19.54 -4.06 0.69
C GLN A 392 -19.23 -5.22 -0.28
N LEU A 393 -18.03 -5.27 -0.85
CA LEU A 393 -17.56 -6.43 -1.63
C LEU A 393 -17.44 -7.68 -0.74
N ALA A 394 -16.98 -7.52 0.50
CA ALA A 394 -16.87 -8.62 1.45
C ALA A 394 -18.23 -9.20 1.85
N VAL A 395 -19.23 -8.34 2.11
CA VAL A 395 -20.62 -8.80 2.38
C VAL A 395 -21.21 -9.58 1.20
N ARG A 396 -20.77 -9.28 -0.03
CA ARG A 396 -21.18 -10.02 -1.24
C ARG A 396 -20.36 -11.28 -1.51
N GLY A 397 -19.39 -11.62 -0.66
CA GLY A 397 -18.48 -12.75 -0.86
C GLY A 397 -17.49 -12.58 -2.02
N LEU A 398 -17.35 -11.37 -2.57
CA LEU A 398 -16.42 -11.09 -3.67
C LEU A 398 -15.00 -10.87 -3.18
N VAL A 399 -14.87 -10.34 -1.96
CA VAL A 399 -13.61 -10.18 -1.23
C VAL A 399 -13.70 -10.96 0.08
N THR A 400 -12.61 -11.62 0.47
CA THR A 400 -12.52 -12.44 1.69
C THR A 400 -11.18 -12.20 2.38
N SER A 401 -10.97 -12.80 3.55
CA SER A 401 -9.61 -13.00 4.07
C SER A 401 -8.98 -14.27 3.49
N PRO A 402 -7.65 -14.46 3.61
CA PRO A 402 -6.98 -15.68 3.15
C PRO A 402 -7.69 -16.95 3.65
N GLY A 403 -7.83 -17.94 2.77
CA GLY A 403 -8.60 -19.16 3.05
C GLY A 403 -10.12 -19.03 2.82
N GLY A 404 -10.61 -17.88 2.35
CA GLY A 404 -12.01 -17.68 2.00
C GLY A 404 -12.93 -17.37 3.19
N VAL A 405 -12.35 -17.09 4.37
CA VAL A 405 -13.09 -16.70 5.57
C VAL A 405 -13.56 -15.24 5.48
N PRO A 406 -14.55 -14.81 6.29
CA PRO A 406 -15.00 -13.42 6.30
C PRO A 406 -13.83 -12.45 6.50
N LEU A 407 -13.86 -11.33 5.77
CA LEU A 407 -12.83 -10.29 5.87
C LEU A 407 -12.75 -9.75 7.29
N GLY A 408 -11.57 -9.79 7.89
CA GLY A 408 -11.31 -9.30 9.24
C GLY A 408 -9.85 -8.92 9.47
N SER A 409 -9.55 -8.49 10.70
CA SER A 409 -8.18 -8.28 11.15
C SER A 409 -7.37 -9.59 11.07
N ASN A 410 -6.12 -9.50 10.61
CA ASN A 410 -5.14 -10.58 10.73
C ASN A 410 -4.23 -10.43 11.98
N ASN A 411 -4.56 -9.47 12.86
CA ASN A 411 -3.80 -9.10 14.06
C ASN A 411 -2.34 -8.67 13.80
N SER A 412 -2.02 -8.25 12.57
CA SER A 412 -0.75 -7.58 12.27
C SER A 412 -0.98 -6.07 12.32
N VAL A 413 -0.08 -5.35 12.98
CA VAL A 413 -0.08 -3.88 12.99
C VAL A 413 1.10 -3.38 12.18
N VAL A 414 0.88 -2.33 11.40
CA VAL A 414 1.94 -1.57 10.72
C VAL A 414 1.85 -0.10 11.14
N ASN A 415 2.98 0.52 11.45
CA ASN A 415 3.07 1.93 11.77
C ASN A 415 3.28 2.73 10.49
N CYS A 416 2.20 3.30 9.95
CA CYS A 416 2.22 4.00 8.67
C CYS A 416 1.62 5.41 8.75
N PRO A 417 2.33 6.41 9.26
CA PRO A 417 1.75 7.74 9.42
C PRO A 417 1.57 8.44 8.06
N VAL A 418 0.37 8.96 7.85
CA VAL A 418 0.00 9.69 6.62
C VAL A 418 0.55 11.10 6.71
N PHE A 419 1.27 11.59 5.69
CA PHE A 419 1.85 12.94 5.73
C PHE A 419 1.28 13.88 4.66
N GLY A 420 0.51 13.38 3.69
CA GLY A 420 -0.04 14.21 2.63
C GLY A 420 -1.01 13.49 1.71
N PHE A 421 -1.48 14.24 0.70
CA PHE A 421 -2.41 13.79 -0.33
C PHE A 421 -2.04 14.38 -1.68
N LEU A 422 -2.43 13.75 -2.79
CA LEU A 422 -2.08 14.24 -4.12
C LEU A 422 -3.04 15.35 -4.57
N ASN A 423 -4.31 14.98 -4.74
CA ASN A 423 -5.32 15.84 -5.35
C ASN A 423 -6.20 16.52 -4.29
N ASP A 424 -7.19 15.81 -3.77
CA ASP A 424 -8.11 16.32 -2.77
C ASP A 424 -7.86 15.66 -1.42
N PRO A 425 -7.98 16.39 -0.30
CA PRO A 425 -7.89 15.77 1.01
C PRO A 425 -9.12 14.89 1.27
N PRO A 426 -8.96 13.69 1.87
CA PRO A 426 -10.06 12.79 2.21
C PRO A 426 -10.82 13.26 3.46
N ASN A 427 -11.52 14.39 3.33
CA ASN A 427 -12.35 14.98 4.39
C ASN A 427 -13.84 14.67 4.23
N GLU A 428 -14.24 14.07 3.11
CA GLU A 428 -15.62 13.64 2.89
C GLU A 428 -15.84 12.25 3.52
N PRO A 429 -17.06 11.94 4.00
CA PRO A 429 -17.37 10.60 4.48
C PRO A 429 -17.12 9.54 3.41
N GLN A 430 -16.66 8.37 3.85
CA GLN A 430 -16.53 7.19 2.98
C GLN A 430 -17.89 6.77 2.41
N ALA A 431 -17.85 5.85 1.43
CA ALA A 431 -19.07 5.17 0.98
C ALA A 431 -19.86 4.61 2.18
N PRO A 432 -21.21 4.49 2.10
CA PRO A 432 -21.99 4.00 3.21
C PRO A 432 -21.52 2.63 3.70
N ARG A 433 -21.33 2.48 5.01
CA ARG A 433 -21.01 1.19 5.61
C ARG A 433 -22.11 0.17 5.27
N PRO A 434 -21.75 -1.08 4.93
CA PRO A 434 -22.76 -2.10 4.66
C PRO A 434 -23.58 -2.39 5.92
N ARG A 435 -24.89 -2.56 5.75
CA ARG A 435 -25.79 -3.03 6.81
C ARG A 435 -25.60 -4.53 6.99
N VAL A 436 -25.01 -4.97 8.09
CA VAL A 436 -25.00 -6.39 8.45
C VAL A 436 -26.33 -6.70 9.14
N ARG A 437 -27.17 -7.57 8.56
CA ARG A 437 -28.41 -8.02 9.22
C ARG A 437 -28.04 -8.72 10.53
N GLY A 438 -28.46 -8.18 11.67
CA GLY A 438 -28.52 -8.89 12.95
C GLY A 438 -27.30 -8.81 13.88
N ARG A 439 -26.31 -7.96 13.60
CA ARG A 439 -25.31 -7.58 14.63
C ARG A 439 -25.01 -6.09 14.56
N VAL A 440 -25.42 -5.39 15.62
CA VAL A 440 -24.69 -4.19 16.07
C VAL A 440 -23.34 -4.73 16.53
N VAL A 441 -22.27 -4.27 15.89
CA VAL A 441 -20.93 -4.41 16.45
C VAL A 441 -20.57 -2.99 16.84
N ASP A 442 -20.61 -2.75 18.15
CA ASP A 442 -20.13 -1.54 18.82
C ASP A 442 -18.60 -1.41 18.68
#